data_AF-A0A0D8HNG6-F1
#
_entry.id   AF-A0A0D8HNG6-F1
#
_cell.length_a   1.000
_cell.length_b   1.000
_cell.length_c   1.000
_cell.angle_alpha   90.00
_cell.angle_beta   90.00
_cell.angle_gamma   90.00
#
_symmetry.space_group_name_H-M   'P 1'
#
loop_
_entity.id
_entity.type
_entity.pdbx_description
1 polymer ?
#
loop_
_entity_poly.entity_id
_entity_poly.type
_entity_poly.pdbx_seq_one_letter_code
_entity_poly.pdbx_strand_id
1 'polypeptide(L)'
;MNTLDGTRAVRLADTHSKATSGNLDDGDRVAYGPFREILAKHLPNAAGTSCVACDFTYTPTLPLCPPVATALRELSSGDARSDNPKSPLARYSTVKLRAMSNTHTGKGRCRRCGFVYSAQMRQCPSSRRIAAELESRGKAPVTQPRANQGLCAGKGVGWTVSGHQPAPWKRAIAACSACPLLTQCTAELEERLAAGKTVREQIQAGRLFTISGREIPADKIEEFAVARGRTKNAKRQTRKQKPAPLTTAPSAVPVTPAKASQLSLFEVAAA
;
A
#
# COMPACT_ATOMS: atom_id res chain seq x y z
N MET A 1 26.53 38.17 -30.85
CA MET A 1 26.98 36.77 -30.84
C MET A 1 26.27 36.02 -29.72
N ASN A 2 25.45 35.05 -30.11
CA ASN A 2 24.86 33.90 -29.39
C ASN A 2 23.45 33.65 -29.94
N THR A 3 23.44 33.09 -31.14
CA THR A 3 22.32 32.47 -31.85
C THR A 3 21.97 31.14 -31.17
N LEU A 4 20.71 30.97 -30.77
CA LEU A 4 20.13 29.66 -30.49
C LEU A 4 19.14 29.34 -31.60
N ASP A 5 19.69 28.87 -32.72
CA ASP A 5 18.98 28.04 -33.68
C ASP A 5 18.64 26.70 -33.03
N GLY A 6 17.38 26.30 -33.14
CA GLY A 6 16.89 25.07 -32.51
C GLY A 6 15.43 24.78 -32.84
N THR A 7 14.99 25.14 -34.04
CA THR A 7 13.77 24.61 -34.66
C THR A 7 13.84 23.08 -34.70
N ARG A 8 13.14 22.40 -33.81
CA ARG A 8 12.77 21.00 -34.02
C ARG A 8 11.29 20.81 -33.76
N ALA A 9 10.55 20.97 -34.85
CA ALA A 9 9.18 20.53 -35.01
C ALA A 9 8.97 19.15 -34.38
N VAL A 10 7.92 19.03 -33.58
CA VAL A 10 7.34 17.75 -33.18
C VAL A 10 6.82 17.11 -34.47
N ARG A 11 7.64 16.27 -35.10
CA ARG A 11 7.15 15.36 -36.14
C ARG A 11 6.28 14.32 -35.44
N LEU A 12 4.97 14.48 -35.55
CA LEU A 12 4.03 13.37 -35.47
C LEU A 12 4.45 12.39 -36.57
N ALA A 13 4.96 11.23 -36.17
CA ALA A 13 5.24 10.15 -37.09
C ALA A 13 3.88 9.56 -37.50
N ASP A 14 3.45 9.90 -38.70
CA ASP A 14 2.51 9.09 -39.46
C ASP A 14 3.16 7.73 -39.72
N THR A 15 2.60 6.68 -39.13
CA THR A 15 2.78 5.33 -39.64
C THR A 15 1.41 4.71 -39.83
N HIS A 16 0.89 4.87 -41.05
CA HIS A 16 0.03 3.87 -41.66
C HIS A 16 0.85 2.56 -41.75
N SER A 17 0.43 1.53 -41.03
CA SER A 17 0.75 0.15 -41.35
C SER A 17 -0.39 -0.75 -40.90
N LYS A 18 -0.81 -1.57 -41.85
CA LYS A 18 -1.99 -2.41 -41.92
C LYS A 18 -1.84 -3.61 -40.97
N ALA A 19 -2.91 -3.89 -40.22
CA ALA A 19 -3.32 -5.16 -39.61
C ALA A 19 -2.28 -6.06 -38.91
N THR A 20 -2.45 -6.23 -37.60
CA THR A 20 -2.70 -7.56 -37.01
C THR A 20 -3.54 -7.37 -35.76
N SER A 21 -4.73 -7.98 -35.76
CA SER A 21 -5.70 -7.97 -34.67
C SER A 21 -5.15 -8.73 -33.46
N GLY A 22 -4.47 -8.02 -32.56
CA GLY A 22 -4.15 -8.48 -31.22
C GLY A 22 -5.13 -7.86 -30.24
N ASN A 23 -6.17 -8.62 -29.89
CA ASN A 23 -7.18 -8.27 -28.91
C ASN A 23 -6.50 -8.00 -27.56
N LEU A 24 -6.35 -6.72 -27.17
CA LEU A 24 -5.75 -6.31 -25.90
C LEU A 24 -6.60 -5.22 -25.25
N ASP A 25 -7.34 -5.67 -24.23
CA ASP A 25 -7.63 -4.98 -22.97
C ASP A 25 -8.24 -3.57 -23.04
N ASP A 26 -9.57 -3.54 -23.14
CA ASP A 26 -10.45 -2.37 -23.02
C ASP A 26 -10.55 -1.79 -21.59
N GLY A 27 -9.83 -2.35 -20.61
CA GLY A 27 -9.93 -1.98 -19.19
C GLY A 27 -9.11 -0.76 -18.74
N ASP A 28 -8.12 -0.32 -19.53
CA ASP A 28 -7.18 0.75 -19.12
C ASP A 28 -7.67 2.17 -19.49
N ARG A 29 -8.79 2.27 -20.22
CA ARG A 29 -9.37 3.55 -20.69
C ARG A 29 -10.20 4.29 -19.65
N VAL A 30 -10.78 3.61 -18.66
CA VAL A 30 -11.87 4.19 -17.87
C VAL A 30 -11.41 5.07 -16.70
N ALA A 31 -10.29 4.76 -16.05
CA ALA A 31 -9.89 5.48 -14.82
C ALA A 31 -9.16 6.82 -15.05
N TYR A 32 -8.50 6.99 -16.22
CA TYR A 32 -7.75 8.20 -16.59
C TYR A 32 -8.31 8.91 -17.83
N GLY A 33 -9.43 8.40 -18.37
CA GLY A 33 -10.13 8.95 -19.53
C GLY A 33 -10.28 10.47 -19.51
N PRO A 34 -10.86 11.09 -18.46
CA PRO A 34 -11.14 12.52 -18.47
C PRO A 34 -9.87 13.38 -18.43
N PHE A 35 -8.85 12.99 -17.65
CA PHE A 35 -7.60 13.75 -17.60
C PHE A 35 -6.78 13.62 -18.88
N ARG A 36 -6.77 12.44 -19.51
CA ARG A 36 -6.12 12.24 -20.81
C ARG A 36 -6.83 13.00 -21.92
N GLU A 37 -8.16 13.10 -21.85
CA GLU A 37 -8.96 13.90 -22.78
C GLU A 37 -8.67 15.40 -22.63
N ILE A 38 -8.51 15.92 -21.40
CA ILE A 38 -8.07 17.30 -21.16
C ILE A 38 -6.70 17.55 -21.79
N LEU A 39 -5.74 16.64 -21.62
CA LEU A 39 -4.42 16.78 -22.23
C LEU A 39 -4.46 16.74 -23.77
N ALA A 40 -5.37 15.96 -24.35
CA ALA A 40 -5.54 15.88 -25.79
C ALA A 40 -6.25 17.10 -26.38
N LYS A 41 -7.17 17.72 -25.64
CA LYS A 41 -7.93 18.90 -26.07
C LYS A 41 -7.13 20.20 -25.90
N HIS A 42 -6.38 20.33 -24.82
CA HIS A 42 -5.66 21.56 -24.49
C HIS A 42 -4.24 21.56 -25.05
N LEU A 43 -4.12 21.66 -26.38
CA LEU A 43 -2.84 21.77 -27.08
C LEU A 43 -2.44 23.23 -27.32
N PRO A 44 -1.14 23.52 -27.46
CA PRO A 44 -0.68 24.83 -27.94
C PRO A 44 -1.16 25.12 -29.36
N ASN A 45 -1.41 26.38 -29.67
CA ASN A 45 -1.66 26.85 -31.03
C ASN A 45 -0.41 26.69 -31.91
N ALA A 46 -0.54 26.92 -33.22
CA ALA A 46 0.57 26.78 -34.16
C ALA A 46 1.80 27.64 -33.81
N ALA A 47 1.58 28.78 -33.14
CA ALA A 47 2.64 29.69 -32.68
C ALA A 47 3.24 29.29 -31.30
N GLY A 48 2.65 28.33 -30.59
CA GLY A 48 3.06 27.93 -29.25
C GLY A 48 2.83 28.99 -28.16
N THR A 49 2.01 30.02 -28.43
CA THR A 49 1.82 31.18 -27.53
C THR A 49 0.56 31.10 -26.69
N SER A 50 -0.46 30.33 -27.11
CA SER A 50 -1.68 30.14 -26.35
C SER A 50 -2.27 28.74 -26.51
N CYS A 51 -3.19 28.38 -25.61
CA CYS A 51 -3.92 27.11 -25.67
C CYS A 51 -5.11 27.18 -26.64
N VAL A 52 -5.23 26.23 -27.56
CA VAL A 52 -6.33 26.20 -28.56
C VAL A 52 -7.71 26.01 -27.94
N ALA A 53 -7.80 25.33 -26.79
CA ALA A 53 -9.09 24.99 -26.17
C ALA A 53 -9.60 26.02 -25.15
N CYS A 54 -8.74 26.89 -24.63
CA CYS A 54 -9.15 27.86 -23.61
C CYS A 54 -8.47 29.23 -23.73
N ASP A 55 -7.78 29.49 -24.84
CA ASP A 55 -7.11 30.75 -25.20
C ASP A 55 -6.08 31.27 -24.19
N PHE A 56 -5.72 30.46 -23.19
CA PHE A 56 -4.74 30.83 -22.17
C PHE A 56 -3.39 31.14 -22.80
N THR A 57 -2.87 32.35 -22.57
CA THR A 57 -1.57 32.78 -23.06
C THR A 57 -0.45 32.25 -22.17
N TYR A 58 0.50 31.52 -22.77
CA TYR A 58 1.63 30.99 -22.05
C TYR A 58 2.63 32.09 -21.73
N THR A 59 3.17 32.06 -20.52
CA THR A 59 4.27 32.92 -20.11
C THR A 59 5.44 32.07 -19.60
N PRO A 60 6.67 32.60 -19.51
CA PRO A 60 7.80 31.84 -18.98
C PRO A 60 7.57 31.30 -17.56
N THR A 61 6.77 32.00 -16.76
CA THR A 61 6.42 31.60 -15.38
C THR A 61 5.20 30.67 -15.32
N LEU A 62 4.31 30.71 -16.33
CA LEU A 62 3.14 29.83 -16.46
C LEU A 62 3.13 29.17 -17.85
N PRO A 63 3.92 28.09 -18.03
CA PRO A 63 4.06 27.42 -19.32
C PRO A 63 2.88 26.49 -19.64
N LEU A 64 1.93 26.33 -18.72
CA LEU A 64 0.79 25.41 -18.85
C LEU A 64 -0.49 26.16 -18.53
N CYS A 65 -1.55 25.90 -19.31
CA CYS A 65 -2.86 26.43 -18.97
C CYS A 65 -3.41 25.73 -17.71
N PRO A 66 -4.26 26.40 -16.91
CA PRO A 66 -4.74 25.85 -15.65
C PRO A 66 -5.38 24.45 -15.76
N PRO A 67 -6.17 24.13 -16.81
CA PRO A 67 -6.72 22.78 -17.00
C PRO A 67 -5.65 21.71 -17.20
N VAL A 68 -4.63 21.99 -18.02
CA VAL A 68 -3.50 21.06 -18.25
C VAL A 68 -2.64 20.92 -17.00
N ALA A 69 -2.33 22.03 -16.33
CA ALA A 69 -1.58 22.02 -15.08
C ALA A 69 -2.30 21.19 -14.02
N THR A 70 -3.63 21.31 -13.93
CA THR A 70 -4.47 20.54 -13.02
C THR A 70 -4.54 19.07 -13.43
N ALA A 71 -4.78 18.75 -14.70
CA ALA A 71 -4.80 17.38 -15.19
C ALA A 71 -3.46 16.67 -14.97
N LEU A 72 -2.33 17.34 -15.22
CA LEU A 72 -1.00 16.83 -14.92
C LEU A 72 -0.77 16.71 -13.41
N ARG A 73 -1.25 17.66 -12.60
CA ARG A 73 -1.20 17.57 -11.14
C ARG A 73 -2.01 16.38 -10.65
N GLU A 74 -3.21 16.14 -11.15
CA GLU A 74 -4.05 14.99 -10.77
C GLU A 74 -3.47 13.66 -11.27
N LEU A 75 -2.92 13.62 -12.49
CA LEU A 75 -2.23 12.43 -12.99
C LEU A 75 -0.95 12.12 -12.20
N SER A 76 -0.27 13.15 -11.69
CA SER A 76 0.92 13.02 -10.85
C SER A 76 0.61 12.84 -9.36
N SER A 77 -0.55 13.30 -8.91
CA SER A 77 -1.07 13.22 -7.53
C SER A 77 -2.12 12.12 -7.35
N GLY A 78 -2.39 11.32 -8.39
CA GLY A 78 -3.32 10.18 -8.41
C GLY A 78 -3.00 9.05 -7.42
N ASP A 79 -2.18 9.34 -6.42
CA ASP A 79 -2.05 8.66 -5.12
C ASP A 79 -3.25 8.95 -4.18
N ALA A 80 -4.16 9.88 -4.53
CA ALA A 80 -5.18 10.43 -3.61
C ALA A 80 -6.62 9.91 -3.74
N ARG A 81 -7.00 9.14 -4.77
CA ARG A 81 -8.32 8.47 -4.75
C ARG A 81 -8.24 7.14 -4.02
N SER A 82 -8.31 7.23 -2.69
CA SER A 82 -8.67 6.11 -1.83
C SER A 82 -10.18 5.90 -1.83
N ASP A 83 -10.76 5.61 -2.98
CA ASP A 83 -12.09 5.00 -3.07
C ASP A 83 -11.94 3.72 -3.87
N ASN A 84 -11.77 2.63 -3.13
CA ASN A 84 -11.47 1.31 -3.64
C ASN A 84 -12.72 0.75 -4.35
N PRO A 85 -12.57 0.32 -5.61
CA PRO A 85 -12.94 -1.05 -5.91
C PRO A 85 -11.76 -1.74 -6.60
N LYS A 86 -10.85 -2.27 -5.77
CA LYS A 86 -9.62 -2.99 -6.11
C LYS A 86 -8.80 -2.30 -7.21
N SER A 87 -7.82 -1.50 -6.80
CA SER A 87 -6.67 -1.10 -7.63
C SER A 87 -6.35 -2.23 -8.64
N PRO A 88 -6.20 -1.96 -9.94
CA PRO A 88 -5.93 -3.00 -10.92
C PRO A 88 -4.59 -3.73 -10.63
N LEU A 89 -3.77 -3.19 -9.72
CA LEU A 89 -2.56 -3.83 -9.20
C LEU A 89 -2.83 -4.84 -8.08
N ALA A 90 -3.97 -4.75 -7.40
CA ALA A 90 -4.42 -5.64 -6.33
C ALA A 90 -4.45 -7.12 -6.78
N ARG A 91 -4.79 -7.37 -8.05
CA ARG A 91 -4.86 -8.73 -8.64
C ARG A 91 -3.50 -9.41 -8.82
N TYR A 92 -2.40 -8.66 -8.85
CA TYR A 92 -1.08 -9.24 -9.05
C TYR A 92 -0.46 -9.71 -7.74
N SER A 93 0.30 -10.81 -7.80
CA SER A 93 1.11 -11.28 -6.67
C SER A 93 2.23 -10.27 -6.34
N THR A 94 2.70 -10.28 -5.10
CA THR A 94 3.79 -9.39 -4.65
C THR A 94 5.08 -9.60 -5.45
N VAL A 95 5.36 -10.86 -5.83
CA VAL A 95 6.49 -11.22 -6.70
C VAL A 95 6.33 -10.58 -8.07
N LYS A 96 5.13 -10.67 -8.67
CA LYS A 96 4.85 -10.08 -9.98
C LYS A 96 4.95 -8.56 -9.94
N LEU A 97 4.47 -7.91 -8.88
CA LEU A 97 4.60 -6.47 -8.69
C LEU A 97 6.06 -6.03 -8.59
N ARG A 98 6.91 -6.75 -7.84
CA ARG A 98 8.35 -6.46 -7.80
C ARG A 98 8.99 -6.60 -9.17
N ALA A 99 8.68 -7.67 -9.90
CA ALA A 99 9.18 -7.86 -11.26
C ALA A 99 8.74 -6.72 -12.18
N MET A 100 7.47 -6.32 -12.14
CA MET A 100 6.96 -5.17 -12.91
C MET A 100 7.68 -3.88 -12.54
N SER A 101 7.89 -3.59 -11.25
CA SER A 101 8.63 -2.41 -10.80
C SER A 101 10.03 -2.34 -11.41
N ASN A 102 10.73 -3.48 -11.47
CA ASN A 102 12.09 -3.55 -12.02
C ASN A 102 12.15 -3.29 -13.53
N THR A 103 11.05 -3.46 -14.26
CA THR A 103 10.99 -3.10 -15.68
C THR A 103 10.91 -1.58 -15.90
N HIS A 104 10.52 -0.81 -14.89
CA HIS A 104 10.43 0.64 -14.95
C HIS A 104 11.76 1.32 -14.60
N THR A 105 12.82 0.96 -15.31
CA THR A 105 14.19 1.47 -15.12
C THR A 105 14.68 2.26 -16.33
N GLY A 106 15.80 2.99 -16.18
CA GLY A 106 16.47 3.71 -17.27
C GLY A 106 17.21 4.97 -16.79
N LYS A 107 18.12 5.49 -17.62
CA LYS A 107 18.77 6.79 -17.42
C LYS A 107 18.10 7.80 -18.35
N GLY A 108 17.58 8.89 -17.81
CA GLY A 108 16.86 9.92 -18.59
C GLY A 108 15.43 9.56 -19.00
N ARG A 109 15.14 8.32 -19.44
CA ARG A 109 13.78 7.86 -19.76
C ARG A 109 13.51 6.45 -19.23
N CYS A 110 12.28 6.20 -18.79
CA CYS A 110 11.79 4.88 -18.42
C CYS A 110 11.65 3.99 -19.67
N ARG A 111 12.32 2.83 -19.68
CA ARG A 111 12.28 1.88 -20.79
C ARG A 111 10.89 1.28 -21.03
N ARG A 112 10.05 1.22 -19.99
CA ARG A 112 8.74 0.55 -20.06
C ARG A 112 7.59 1.48 -20.46
N CYS A 113 7.52 2.67 -19.89
CA CYS A 113 6.41 3.60 -20.15
C CYS A 113 6.83 4.91 -20.82
N GLY A 114 8.11 5.06 -21.17
CA GLY A 114 8.61 6.23 -21.87
C GLY A 114 8.64 7.51 -21.03
N PHE A 115 8.36 7.47 -19.73
CA PHE A 115 8.43 8.66 -18.86
C PHE A 115 9.84 9.25 -18.81
N VAL A 116 9.96 10.58 -18.94
CA VAL A 116 11.26 11.28 -18.87
C VAL A 116 11.56 11.63 -17.42
N TYR A 117 12.69 11.12 -16.91
CA TYR A 117 13.17 11.42 -15.56
C TYR A 117 13.73 12.83 -15.49
N SER A 118 13.48 13.53 -14.39
CA SER A 118 14.05 14.84 -14.08
C SER A 118 14.73 14.82 -12.72
N ALA A 119 15.44 15.91 -12.37
CA ALA A 119 16.08 16.05 -11.05
C ALA A 119 15.08 15.88 -9.89
N GLN A 120 13.84 16.35 -10.11
CA GLN A 120 12.73 16.27 -9.15
C GLN A 120 11.98 14.93 -9.22
N MET A 121 11.89 14.31 -10.40
CA MET A 121 11.10 13.10 -10.64
C MET A 121 12.01 11.94 -11.06
N ARG A 122 12.59 11.27 -10.06
CA ARG A 122 13.50 10.11 -10.24
C ARG A 122 12.77 8.78 -10.47
N GLN A 123 11.46 8.74 -10.27
CA GLN A 123 10.62 7.55 -10.47
C GLN A 123 9.45 7.89 -11.39
N CYS A 124 9.14 6.97 -12.31
CA CYS A 124 8.03 7.17 -13.23
C CYS A 124 6.68 6.92 -12.52
N PRO A 125 5.57 7.51 -13.00
CA PRO A 125 4.26 7.38 -12.37
C PRO A 125 3.81 5.92 -12.18
N SER A 126 4.06 5.06 -13.18
CA SER A 126 3.72 3.63 -13.09
C SER A 126 4.53 2.91 -12.00
N SER A 127 5.83 3.19 -11.89
CA SER A 127 6.68 2.63 -10.84
C SER A 127 6.24 3.09 -9.45
N ARG A 128 5.90 4.38 -9.30
CA ARG A 128 5.36 4.94 -8.05
C ARG A 128 4.07 4.24 -7.62
N ARG A 129 3.14 3.98 -8.55
CA ARG A 129 1.89 3.24 -8.24
C ARG A 129 2.16 1.80 -7.80
N ILE A 130 3.10 1.10 -8.44
CA ILE A 130 3.51 -0.24 -8.03
C ILE A 130 4.16 -0.22 -6.65
N ALA A 131 5.00 0.78 -6.37
CA ALA A 131 5.60 0.99 -5.06
C ALA A 131 4.54 1.25 -3.99
N ALA A 132 3.57 2.13 -4.25
CA ALA A 132 2.46 2.42 -3.34
C ALA A 132 1.63 1.17 -3.00
N GLU A 133 1.37 0.30 -3.98
CA GLU A 133 0.69 -1.00 -3.76
C GLU A 133 1.56 -1.97 -2.95
N LEU A 134 2.87 -2.00 -3.16
CA LEU A 134 3.78 -2.80 -2.35
C LEU A 134 3.88 -2.27 -0.91
N GLU A 135 3.84 -0.95 -0.73
CA GLU A 135 3.82 -0.27 0.56
C GLU A 135 2.51 -0.54 1.33
N SER A 136 1.35 -0.48 0.67
CA SER A 136 0.05 -0.79 1.29
C SER A 136 -0.02 -2.23 1.81
N ARG A 137 0.69 -3.15 1.14
CA ARG A 137 0.86 -4.56 1.56
C ARG A 137 1.96 -4.79 2.61
N GLY A 138 2.67 -3.74 3.04
CA GLY A 138 3.81 -3.84 3.96
C GLY A 138 5.04 -4.57 3.37
N LYS A 139 5.13 -4.65 2.04
CA LYS A 139 6.21 -5.37 1.32
C LYS A 139 7.30 -4.46 0.74
N ALA A 140 7.12 -3.14 0.85
CA ALA A 140 8.12 -2.12 0.55
C ALA A 140 8.26 -1.13 1.74
N PRO A 141 9.42 -0.46 1.90
CA PRO A 141 9.57 0.65 2.83
C PRO A 141 8.60 1.78 2.48
N VAL A 142 8.04 2.46 3.47
CA VAL A 142 7.18 3.62 3.24
C VAL A 142 8.06 4.81 2.91
N THR A 143 7.92 5.37 1.72
CA THR A 143 8.85 6.40 1.22
C THR A 143 8.22 7.77 0.98
N GLN A 144 6.88 7.85 0.90
CA GLN A 144 6.21 9.12 0.59
C GLN A 144 5.02 9.38 1.52
N PRO A 145 5.02 10.51 2.24
CA PRO A 145 3.82 10.99 2.91
C PRO A 145 2.82 11.46 1.87
N ARG A 146 1.53 11.18 2.11
CA ARG A 146 0.45 11.85 1.38
C ARG A 146 0.29 13.26 1.94
N ALA A 147 -0.12 14.21 1.11
CA ALA A 147 -0.36 15.59 1.57
C ALA A 147 -1.30 15.58 2.78
N ASN A 148 -0.90 16.26 3.86
CA ASN A 148 -1.65 16.37 5.12
C ASN A 148 -1.97 15.03 5.81
N GLN A 149 -1.22 13.96 5.53
CA GLN A 149 -1.42 12.66 6.15
C GLN A 149 -0.12 12.07 6.67
N GLY A 150 -0.21 11.28 7.75
CA GLY A 150 0.92 10.54 8.28
C GLY A 150 1.40 9.47 7.29
N LEU A 151 2.67 9.09 7.38
CA LEU A 151 3.25 8.01 6.56
C LEU A 151 2.47 6.69 6.68
N CYS A 152 1.74 6.50 7.78
CA CYS A 152 0.93 5.32 8.02
C CYS A 152 -0.45 5.30 7.33
N ALA A 153 -0.94 6.44 6.86
CA ALA A 153 -2.28 6.57 6.30
C ALA A 153 -2.47 5.67 5.06
N GLY A 154 -3.54 4.86 5.07
CA GLY A 154 -3.86 3.92 3.98
C GLY A 154 -2.95 2.69 3.88
N LYS A 155 -2.04 2.45 4.83
CA LYS A 155 -1.06 1.35 4.81
C LYS A 155 -1.21 0.38 5.99
N GLY A 156 -2.41 0.21 6.53
CA GLY A 156 -2.67 -0.44 7.84
C GLY A 156 -2.03 -1.82 8.04
N VAL A 157 -1.92 -2.64 6.98
CA VAL A 157 -1.27 -3.97 7.06
C VAL A 157 0.21 -3.87 7.45
N GLY A 158 0.92 -2.83 6.98
CA GLY A 158 2.33 -2.59 7.31
C GLY A 158 2.56 -2.18 8.77
N TRP A 159 1.52 -1.71 9.45
CA TRP A 159 1.54 -1.22 10.84
C TRP A 159 0.93 -2.19 11.83
N THR A 160 0.39 -3.31 11.34
CA THR A 160 -0.15 -4.37 12.19
C THR A 160 0.96 -5.36 12.56
N VAL A 161 1.07 -5.70 13.83
CA VAL A 161 2.04 -6.66 14.35
C VAL A 161 1.57 -8.08 14.03
N SER A 162 1.78 -8.50 12.79
CA SER A 162 1.47 -9.84 12.31
C SER A 162 2.72 -10.70 12.10
N GLY A 163 2.60 -12.01 12.28
CA GLY A 163 3.69 -12.96 12.10
C GLY A 163 4.69 -12.99 13.26
N HIS A 164 5.94 -13.30 12.93
CA HIS A 164 7.05 -13.55 13.88
C HIS A 164 8.38 -13.04 13.32
N GLN A 165 8.33 -12.15 12.34
CA GLN A 165 9.51 -11.61 11.68
C GLN A 165 9.70 -10.18 12.19
N PRO A 166 10.86 -9.83 12.79
CA PRO A 166 11.08 -8.52 13.38
C PRO A 166 11.34 -7.43 12.32
N ALA A 167 11.92 -7.79 11.17
CA ALA A 167 12.33 -6.82 10.15
C ALA A 167 11.19 -5.93 9.60
N PRO A 168 9.97 -6.44 9.31
CA PRO A 168 8.82 -5.60 8.98
C PRO A 168 8.45 -4.60 10.10
N TRP A 169 8.49 -5.04 11.36
CA TRP A 169 8.13 -4.20 12.50
C TRP A 169 9.14 -3.08 12.72
N LYS A 170 10.44 -3.39 12.64
CA LYS A 170 11.52 -2.40 12.71
C LYS A 170 11.42 -1.35 11.61
N ARG A 171 11.09 -1.77 10.38
CA ARG A 171 10.87 -0.84 9.27
C ARG A 171 9.70 0.10 9.51
N ALA A 172 8.60 -0.39 10.09
CA ALA A 172 7.46 0.45 10.46
C ALA A 172 7.85 1.45 11.55
N ILE A 173 8.55 1.01 12.61
CA ILE A 173 9.03 1.90 13.68
C ILE A 173 9.95 3.00 13.12
N ALA A 174 10.90 2.65 12.26
CA ALA A 174 11.77 3.63 11.60
C ALA A 174 10.99 4.59 10.67
N ALA A 175 9.91 4.12 10.03
CA ALA A 175 9.04 4.99 9.26
C ALA A 175 8.24 5.95 10.18
N CYS A 176 7.88 5.54 11.39
CA CYS A 176 7.27 6.43 12.38
C CYS A 176 8.24 7.53 12.80
N SER A 177 9.52 7.23 13.05
CA SER A 177 10.50 8.24 13.47
C SER A 177 10.78 9.29 12.39
N ALA A 178 10.59 8.95 11.11
CA ALA A 178 10.70 9.87 9.99
C ALA A 178 9.37 10.59 9.63
N CYS A 179 8.28 10.34 10.37
CA CYS A 179 6.98 10.90 10.07
C CYS A 179 6.86 12.35 10.55
N PRO A 180 6.44 13.31 9.70
CA PRO A 180 6.28 14.70 10.11
C PRO A 180 5.19 14.89 11.18
N LEU A 181 4.25 13.95 11.30
CA LEU A 181 3.18 13.98 12.31
C LEU A 181 3.54 13.21 13.59
N LEU A 182 4.81 12.84 13.79
CA LEU A 182 5.21 12.03 14.94
C LEU A 182 4.82 12.68 16.27
N THR A 183 5.14 13.97 16.47
CA THR A 183 4.88 14.68 17.73
C THR A 183 3.40 14.67 18.10
N GLN A 184 2.53 14.97 17.13
CA GLN A 184 1.07 14.91 17.33
C GLN A 184 0.60 13.49 17.62
N CYS A 185 1.09 12.50 16.86
CA CYS A 185 0.72 11.10 17.04
C CYS A 185 1.13 10.57 18.42
N THR A 186 2.27 11.01 18.95
CA THR A 186 2.71 10.67 20.31
C THR A 186 1.80 11.29 21.36
N ALA A 187 1.44 12.57 21.24
CA ALA A 187 0.54 13.22 22.18
C ALA A 187 -0.85 12.55 22.23
N GLU A 188 -1.44 12.27 21.07
CA GLU A 188 -2.72 11.56 20.97
C GLU A 188 -2.65 10.13 21.52
N LEU A 189 -1.50 9.47 21.37
CA LEU A 189 -1.28 8.14 21.91
C LEU A 189 -1.22 8.16 23.44
N GLU A 190 -0.46 9.09 24.02
CA GLU A 190 -0.36 9.24 25.48
C GLU A 190 -1.71 9.58 26.11
N GLU A 191 -2.47 10.50 25.51
CA GLU A 191 -3.82 10.83 25.97
C GLU A 191 -4.74 9.59 25.97
N ARG A 192 -4.68 8.78 24.91
CA ARG A 192 -5.46 7.53 24.84
C ARG A 192 -5.05 6.54 25.91
N LEU A 193 -3.75 6.35 26.13
CA LEU A 193 -3.24 5.43 27.14
C LEU A 193 -3.62 5.90 28.55
N ALA A 194 -3.54 7.20 28.83
CA ALA A 194 -3.99 7.81 30.08
C ALA A 194 -5.50 7.61 30.31
N ALA A 195 -6.30 7.67 29.25
CA ALA A 195 -7.74 7.37 29.28
C ALA A 195 -8.07 5.86 29.37
N GLY A 196 -7.07 4.98 29.53
CA GLY A 196 -7.25 3.53 29.60
C GLY A 196 -7.59 2.85 28.26
N LYS A 197 -7.51 3.57 27.14
CA LYS A 197 -7.74 3.01 25.79
C LYS A 197 -6.49 2.27 25.34
N THR A 198 -6.61 0.95 25.14
CA THR A 198 -5.48 0.11 24.72
C THR A 198 -5.33 0.04 23.20
N VAL A 199 -4.10 0.17 22.72
CA VAL A 199 -3.71 -0.09 21.32
C VAL A 199 -3.27 -1.54 21.22
N ARG A 200 -3.89 -2.35 20.35
CA ARG A 200 -3.63 -3.80 20.28
C ARG A 200 -3.08 -4.20 18.93
N GLU A 201 -2.06 -5.06 18.94
CA GLU A 201 -1.40 -5.62 17.75
C GLU A 201 -1.00 -4.59 16.69
N GLN A 202 -0.59 -3.40 17.12
CA GLN A 202 -0.29 -2.29 16.23
C GLN A 202 1.03 -1.61 16.59
N ILE A 203 1.60 -0.94 15.60
CA ILE A 203 2.73 -0.04 15.75
C ILE A 203 2.19 1.38 15.58
N GLN A 204 2.30 2.19 16.63
CA GLN A 204 1.81 3.58 16.65
C GLN A 204 2.85 4.47 17.30
N ALA A 205 3.11 5.65 16.72
CA ALA A 205 4.10 6.62 17.19
C ALA A 205 5.50 6.00 17.48
N GLY A 206 5.92 5.02 16.66
CA GLY A 206 7.21 4.34 16.83
C GLY A 206 7.24 3.26 17.91
N ARG A 207 6.12 2.98 18.58
CA ARG A 207 5.99 2.01 19.66
C ARG A 207 5.23 0.78 19.20
N LEU A 208 5.65 -0.40 19.63
CA LEU A 208 5.04 -1.68 19.27
C LEU A 208 4.16 -2.19 20.40
N PHE A 209 2.91 -2.53 20.10
CA PHE A 209 1.97 -3.06 21.09
C PHE A 209 1.59 -4.52 20.83
N THR A 210 1.53 -5.30 21.90
CA THR A 210 1.09 -6.70 21.88
C THR A 210 -0.43 -6.83 21.72
N ILE A 211 -0.91 -8.07 21.64
CA ILE A 211 -2.35 -8.37 21.64
C ILE A 211 -3.07 -7.95 22.93
N SER A 212 -2.35 -7.96 24.06
CA SER A 212 -2.86 -7.49 25.36
C SER A 212 -2.78 -5.97 25.51
N GLY A 213 -2.23 -5.26 24.53
CA GLY A 213 -2.01 -3.82 24.58
C GLY A 213 -0.79 -3.39 25.40
N ARG A 214 0.11 -4.32 25.73
CA ARG A 214 1.38 -4.00 26.38
C ARG A 214 2.37 -3.49 25.34
N GLU A 215 3.11 -2.44 25.68
CA GLU A 215 4.22 -1.98 24.86
C GLU A 215 5.43 -2.93 24.93
N ILE A 216 6.07 -3.16 23.78
CA ILE A 216 7.36 -3.84 23.66
C ILE A 216 8.43 -2.79 23.35
N PRO A 217 9.43 -2.64 24.24
CA PRO A 217 10.60 -1.79 24.00
C PRO A 217 11.37 -2.19 22.74
N ALA A 218 12.01 -1.22 22.08
CA ALA A 218 12.69 -1.41 20.79
C ALA A 218 13.81 -2.47 20.83
N ASP A 219 14.51 -2.58 21.96
CA ASP A 219 15.56 -3.56 22.26
C ASP A 219 15.02 -4.99 22.42
N LYS A 220 13.73 -5.14 22.77
CA LYS A 220 13.09 -6.45 23.02
C LYS A 220 12.31 -7.00 21.84
N ILE A 221 12.33 -6.31 20.70
CA ILE A 221 11.56 -6.69 19.51
C ILE A 221 11.99 -8.05 18.96
N GLU A 222 13.29 -8.33 18.91
CA GLU A 222 13.83 -9.62 18.48
C GLU A 222 13.36 -10.76 19.35
N GLU A 223 13.49 -10.61 20.67
CA GLU A 223 13.09 -11.62 21.65
C GLU A 223 11.59 -11.92 21.53
N PHE A 224 10.77 -10.85 21.43
CA PHE A 224 9.35 -10.96 21.22
C PHE A 224 9.00 -11.71 19.92
N ALA A 225 9.71 -11.44 18.82
CA ALA A 225 9.53 -12.15 17.56
C ALA A 225 9.82 -13.66 17.68
N VAL A 226 10.91 -14.02 18.36
CA VAL A 226 11.30 -15.41 18.63
C VAL A 226 10.24 -16.13 19.49
N ALA A 227 9.81 -15.51 20.60
CA ALA A 227 8.79 -16.07 21.48
C ALA A 227 7.46 -16.31 20.73
N ARG A 228 7.06 -15.37 19.87
CA ARG A 228 5.86 -15.50 19.03
C ARG A 228 5.99 -16.58 17.96
N GLY A 229 7.21 -16.84 17.47
CA GLY A 229 7.50 -17.97 16.57
C GLY A 229 7.39 -19.33 17.25
N ARG A 230 7.94 -19.47 18.47
CA ARG A 230 7.92 -20.73 19.25
C ARG A 230 6.50 -21.16 19.60
N THR A 231 5.66 -20.23 20.05
CA THR A 231 4.25 -20.51 20.40
C THR A 231 3.43 -21.02 19.21
N LYS A 232 3.70 -20.55 18.00
CA LYS A 232 3.03 -21.04 16.77
C LYS A 232 3.45 -22.47 16.43
N ASN A 233 4.73 -22.81 16.60
CA ASN A 233 5.23 -24.17 16.37
C ASN A 233 4.65 -25.17 17.37
N ALA A 234 4.57 -24.81 18.66
CA ALA A 234 3.93 -25.62 19.69
C ALA A 234 2.44 -25.90 19.38
N LYS A 235 1.67 -24.86 18.99
CA LYS A 235 0.26 -25.03 18.56
C LYS A 235 0.11 -25.89 17.30
N ARG A 236 1.07 -25.85 16.38
CA ARG A 236 1.05 -26.67 15.16
C ARG A 236 1.34 -28.14 15.45
N GLN A 237 2.22 -28.42 16.41
CA GLN A 237 2.52 -29.78 16.86
C GLN A 237 1.33 -30.40 17.60
N THR A 238 0.69 -29.68 18.53
CA THR A 238 -0.49 -30.18 19.24
C THR A 238 -1.70 -30.39 18.32
N ARG A 239 -1.90 -29.55 17.30
CA ARG A 239 -2.97 -29.74 16.29
C ARG A 239 -2.74 -30.95 15.38
N LYS A 240 -1.49 -31.31 15.09
CA LYS A 240 -1.15 -32.53 14.35
C LYS A 240 -1.31 -33.81 15.20
N GLN A 241 -1.30 -33.67 16.52
CA GLN A 241 -1.41 -34.78 17.46
C GLN A 241 -2.84 -35.05 17.93
N LYS A 242 -3.85 -34.27 17.52
CA LYS A 242 -5.25 -34.59 17.84
C LYS A 242 -5.71 -35.74 16.93
N PRO A 243 -5.91 -36.97 17.45
CA PRO A 243 -6.44 -38.07 16.64
C PRO A 243 -7.89 -37.75 16.26
N ALA A 244 -8.32 -38.17 15.06
CA ALA A 244 -9.72 -38.10 14.66
C ALA A 244 -10.59 -38.88 15.68
N PRO A 245 -11.80 -38.42 16.01
CA PRO A 245 -12.70 -39.21 16.84
C PRO A 245 -13.05 -40.48 16.06
N LEU A 246 -12.72 -41.65 16.63
CA LEU A 246 -13.15 -42.94 16.11
C LEU A 246 -14.67 -43.01 16.22
N THR A 247 -15.34 -42.98 15.08
CA THR A 247 -16.75 -43.34 14.95
C THR A 247 -16.87 -44.84 15.22
N THR A 248 -17.44 -45.22 16.37
CA THR A 248 -17.90 -46.58 16.60
C THR A 248 -19.40 -46.54 16.92
N ALA A 249 -20.17 -47.28 16.14
CA ALA A 249 -21.56 -47.63 16.39
C ALA A 249 -21.69 -49.16 16.26
N PRO A 250 -22.72 -49.78 16.83
CA PRO A 250 -22.72 -50.24 18.21
C PRO A 250 -22.80 -51.77 18.28
N SER A 251 -22.32 -52.38 19.36
CA SER A 251 -22.77 -53.73 19.71
C SER A 251 -22.72 -53.98 21.22
N ALA A 252 -23.92 -54.18 21.76
CA ALA A 252 -24.33 -54.92 22.94
C ALA A 252 -23.42 -54.96 24.19
N VAL A 253 -23.95 -54.28 25.23
CA VAL A 253 -23.90 -54.56 26.68
C VAL A 253 -23.99 -56.08 27.03
N PRO A 254 -23.64 -56.56 28.26
CA PRO A 254 -23.77 -55.85 29.55
C PRO A 254 -22.69 -56.12 30.62
N VAL A 255 -22.28 -55.10 31.39
CA VAL A 255 -22.03 -55.28 32.85
C VAL A 255 -22.26 -53.93 33.56
N THR A 256 -23.25 -53.88 34.44
CA THR A 256 -23.46 -52.86 35.50
C THR A 256 -23.05 -53.44 36.86
N PRO A 257 -23.04 -52.68 37.97
CA PRO A 257 -22.52 -51.32 38.17
C PRO A 257 -21.65 -51.23 39.46
N ALA A 258 -20.79 -50.23 39.61
CA ALA A 258 -20.36 -49.80 40.95
C ALA A 258 -19.84 -48.35 41.00
N LYS A 259 -20.65 -47.49 41.64
CA LYS A 259 -20.33 -46.36 42.53
C LYS A 259 -19.16 -45.43 42.16
N ALA A 260 -19.42 -44.19 41.75
CA ALA A 260 -19.82 -43.02 42.55
C ALA A 260 -18.64 -42.30 43.24
N SER A 261 -18.36 -41.08 42.75
CA SER A 261 -18.06 -39.85 43.50
C SER A 261 -17.72 -38.76 42.47
N GLN A 262 -18.70 -38.01 41.96
CA GLN A 262 -19.13 -36.70 42.48
C GLN A 262 -17.95 -35.79 42.87
N LEU A 263 -17.77 -34.69 42.11
CA LEU A 263 -17.77 -33.32 42.64
C LEU A 263 -18.11 -32.37 41.48
N SER A 264 -19.40 -32.07 41.32
CA SER A 264 -19.91 -30.92 40.60
C SER A 264 -19.96 -29.73 41.56
N LEU A 265 -19.32 -28.62 41.19
CA LEU A 265 -19.45 -27.35 41.91
C LEU A 265 -19.92 -26.26 40.94
N PHE A 266 -21.10 -25.75 41.29
CA PHE A 266 -21.71 -24.45 40.98
C PHE A 266 -22.41 -24.23 39.63
N GLU A 267 -23.74 -24.21 39.69
CA GLU A 267 -24.66 -23.12 39.30
C GLU A 267 -26.06 -23.46 39.86
N VAL A 268 -27.02 -22.61 40.21
CA VAL A 268 -27.19 -21.20 40.64
C VAL A 268 -28.71 -21.09 40.97
N ALA A 269 -29.06 -20.31 42.00
CA ALA A 269 -30.32 -19.59 42.28
C ALA A 269 -31.71 -20.24 42.06
N ALA A 270 -32.59 -20.14 43.07
CA ALA A 270 -33.64 -19.11 43.17
C ALA A 270 -34.87 -19.59 43.98
N ALA A 271 -35.45 -18.61 44.71
CA ALA A 271 -36.71 -18.62 45.48
C ALA A 271 -36.66 -19.24 46.88
#